data_AF-A0A1F5PLQ6-F1
#
_entry.id   AF-A0A1F5PLQ6-F1
#
_cell.length_a   1.000
_cell.length_b   1.000
_cell.length_c   1.000
_cell.angle_alpha   90.00
_cell.angle_beta   90.00
_cell.angle_gamma   90.00
#
_symmetry.space_group_name_H-M   'P 1'
#
loop_
_entity.id
_entity.type
_entity.pdbx_description
1 polymer ?
#
loop_
_entity_poly.entity_id
_entity_poly.type
_entity_poly.pdbx_seq_one_letter_code
_entity_poly.pdbx_strand_id
1 'polypeptide(L)' 'MTEFDKQKHKVIEQLQSLCEHCRKGKQHSCPLMRVVWQIEHLRGVPIIVNDRLHHVMFT' A
#
# COMPACT_ATOMS: atom_id res chain seq x y z
N MET A 1 4.53 16.98 -8.81
CA MET A 1 4.44 16.01 -7.70
C MET A 1 5.33 16.50 -6.57
N THR A 2 4.80 16.55 -5.37
CA THR A 2 5.59 16.82 -4.15
C THR A 2 6.43 15.59 -3.79
N GLU A 3 7.44 15.74 -2.92
CA GLU A 3 8.21 14.60 -2.40
C GLU A 3 7.31 13.59 -1.66
N PHE A 4 6.26 14.07 -0.98
CA PHE A 4 5.26 13.22 -0.36
C PHE A 4 4.46 12.40 -1.38
N ASP A 5 4.13 12.98 -2.54
CA ASP A 5 3.43 12.24 -3.61
C ASP A 5 4.30 11.12 -4.18
N LYS A 6 5.61 11.38 -4.34
CA LYS A 6 6.58 10.37 -4.80
C LYS A 6 6.70 9.22 -3.78
N GLN A 7 6.79 9.56 -2.49
CA GLN A 7 6.90 8.59 -1.43
C GLN A 7 5.62 7.74 -1.32
N LYS A 8 4.44 8.37 -1.42
CA LYS A 8 3.15 7.67 -1.48
C LYS A 8 3.08 6.70 -2.65
N HIS A 9 3.51 7.12 -3.84
CA HIS A 9 3.50 6.26 -5.03
C HIS A 9 4.41 5.04 -4.84
N LYS A 10 5.63 5.24 -4.33
CA LYS A 10 6.58 4.16 -4.04
C LYS A 10 6.02 3.15 -3.04
N VAL A 11 5.35 3.61 -1.99
CA VAL A 11 4.69 2.75 -1.00
C VAL A 11 3.58 1.92 -1.63
N ILE A 12 2.77 2.54 -2.49
CA ILE A 12 1.69 1.82 -3.21
C ILE A 12 2.27 0.74 -4.11
N GLU A 13 3.34 1.02 -4.86
CA GLU A 13 4.02 0.04 -5.71
C GLU A 13 4.58 -1.13 -4.89
N GLN A 14 5.23 -0.84 -3.76
CA GLN A 14 5.74 -1.86 -2.85
C GLN A 14 4.63 -2.76 -2.31
N LEU A 15 3.51 -2.17 -1.88
CA LEU A 15 2.35 -2.94 -1.42
C LEU A 15 1.78 -3.80 -2.55
N GLN A 16 1.57 -3.24 -3.74
CA GLN A 16 1.03 -3.97 -4.89
C GLN A 16 1.89 -5.18 -5.28
N SER A 17 3.21 -5.13 -5.04
CA SER A 17 4.11 -6.27 -5.29
C SER A 17 3.85 -7.49 -4.38
N LEU A 18 3.18 -7.31 -3.23
CA LEU A 18 2.88 -8.40 -2.29
C LEU A 18 1.72 -9.29 -2.74
N CYS A 19 0.96 -8.89 -3.76
CA CYS A 19 -0.14 -9.69 -4.31
C CYS A 19 0.01 -9.84 -5.82
N GLU A 20 -0.01 -11.09 -6.29
CA GLU A 20 0.18 -11.40 -7.72
C GLU A 20 -0.86 -10.75 -8.63
N HIS A 21 -2.11 -10.67 -8.18
CA HIS A 21 -3.18 -10.03 -8.93
C HIS A 21 -3.08 -8.50 -8.92
N CYS A 22 -2.65 -7.91 -7.79
CA CYS A 22 -2.36 -6.46 -7.71
C CYS A 22 -1.21 -6.08 -8.65
N ARG A 23 -0.12 -6.86 -8.62
CA ARG A 23 1.05 -6.68 -9.48
C ARG A 23 0.70 -6.74 -10.97
N LYS A 24 -0.27 -7.57 -11.35
CA LYS A 24 -0.78 -7.72 -12.72
C LYS A 24 -1.85 -6.68 -13.10
N GLY A 25 -2.18 -5.74 -12.22
CA GLY A 25 -3.23 -4.75 -12.46
C GLY A 25 -4.62 -5.35 -12.63
N LYS A 26 -4.85 -6.57 -12.14
CA LYS A 26 -6.16 -7.23 -12.22
C LYS A 26 -7.09 -6.67 -11.15
N GLN A 27 -8.32 -6.34 -11.55
CA GLN A 27 -9.36 -5.98 -10.60
C GLN A 27 -9.78 -7.23 -9.83
N HIS A 28 -9.60 -7.22 -8.51
CA HIS A 28 -9.97 -8.32 -7.63
C HIS A 28 -10.17 -7.83 -6.20
N SER A 29 -10.88 -8.60 -5.38
CA SER A 29 -11.06 -8.28 -3.97
C SER A 29 -9.92 -8.90 -3.16
N CYS A 30 -9.00 -8.09 -2.67
CA CYS A 30 -8.01 -8.51 -1.68
C CYS A 30 -7.85 -7.46 -0.58
N PRO A 31 -7.40 -7.85 0.64
CA PRO A 31 -7.13 -6.91 1.72
C PRO A 31 -6.16 -5.79 1.31
N LEU A 32 -5.20 -6.12 0.44
CA LEU A 32 -4.19 -5.18 -0.02
C LEU A 32 -4.77 -4.02 -0.84
N MET A 33 -5.76 -4.29 -1.70
CA MET A 33 -6.43 -3.26 -2.49
C MET A 33 -7.16 -2.26 -1.57
N ARG A 34 -7.72 -2.74 -0.44
CA ARG A 34 -8.35 -1.87 0.56
C ARG A 34 -7.32 -0.95 1.22
N VAL A 35 -6.14 -1.47 1.56
CA VAL A 35 -5.05 -0.66 2.15
C VAL A 35 -4.52 0.37 1.16
N VAL A 36 -4.28 -0.02 -0.09
CA VAL A 36 -3.85 0.90 -1.17
C VAL A 36 -4.87 2.02 -1.35
N TRP A 37 -6.16 1.67 -1.42
CA TRP A 37 -7.23 2.67 -1.54
C TRP A 37 -7.25 3.64 -0.36
N GLN A 38 -7.09 3.15 0.87
CA GLN A 38 -6.99 4.02 2.05
C GLN A 38 -5.80 4.97 1.96
N ILE A 39 -4.63 4.47 1.56
CA ILE A 39 -3.40 5.26 1.39
C ILE A 39 -3.58 6.35 0.32
N GLU A 40 -4.21 6.02 -0.82
CA GLU A 40 -4.45 6.98 -1.90
C GLU A 40 -5.29 8.18 -1.43
N HIS A 41 -6.27 7.93 -0.55
CA HIS A 41 -7.18 8.94 0.01
C HIS A 41 -6.57 9.78 1.13
N LEU A 42 -5.43 9.37 1.70
CA LEU A 42 -4.70 10.21 2.64
C LEU A 42 -4.10 11.43 1.94
N ARG A 43 -4.33 12.61 2.52
CA ARG A 43 -3.78 13.90 2.07
C ARG A 43 -3.10 14.58 3.25
N GLY A 44 -1.88 15.09 3.04
CA GLY A 44 -1.16 15.87 4.06
C GLY A 44 -0.60 15.08 5.24
N VAL A 45 -0.53 13.74 5.16
CA VAL A 45 0.01 12.87 6.24
C VAL A 45 1.25 12.13 5.73
N PRO A 46 2.37 12.12 6.46
CA PRO A 46 3.54 11.30 6.12
C PRO A 46 3.21 9.81 6.32
N ILE A 47 3.42 9.01 5.28
CA ILE A 47 3.23 7.55 5.33
C ILE A 47 4.58 6.90 5.64
N ILE A 48 4.64 6.19 6.77
CA ILE A 48 5.80 5.39 7.17
C ILE A 48 5.42 3.92 6.99
N VAL A 49 6.00 3.27 5.98
CA VAL A 49 5.91 1.81 5.83
C VAL A 49 6.99 1.19 6.70
N ASN A 50 6.59 0.26 7.57
CA ASN A 50 7.51 -0.50 8.39
C ASN A 50 7.57 -1.93 7.87
N ASP A 51 8.70 -2.28 7.30
CA ASP A 51 9.01 -3.56 6.68
C ASP A 51 9.20 -4.68 7.73
N ARG A 52 9.16 -4.35 9.03
CA ARG A 52 9.43 -5.26 10.16
C ARG A 52 8.17 -5.86 10.78
N LEU A 53 7.04 -5.90 10.08
CA LEU A 53 5.82 -6.50 10.63
C LEU A 53 5.91 -8.04 10.54
N HIS A 54 6.70 -8.63 11.45
CA HIS A 54 7.04 -10.04 11.43
C HIS A 54 5.87 -10.98 11.74
N HIS A 55 4.81 -10.52 12.42
CA HIS A 55 3.60 -11.32 12.64
C HIS A 55 2.38 -10.42 12.83
N VAL A 56 1.29 -10.71 12.10
CA VAL A 56 -0.07 -10.29 12.46
C VAL A 56 -0.70 -11.47 13.18
N MET A 57 -0.83 -11.39 14.51
CA MET A 57 -1.65 -12.34 15.27
C MET A 57 -3.11 -11.89 15.21
N PHE A 58 -3.98 -12.75 14.69
CA PHE A 58 -5.42 -12.62 14.90
C PHE A 58 -5.77 -13.45 16.14
N THR A 59 -6.30 -12.78 17.17
CA THR A 59 -7.00 -13.41 18.31
C THR A 59 -8.49 -13.50 18.01
#